data_AF-A0A366MTW5-F1
#
_entry.id   AF-A0A366MTW5-F1
#
_cell.length_a   1.000
_cell.length_b   1.000
_cell.length_c   1.000
_cell.angle_alpha   90.00
_cell.angle_beta   90.00
_cell.angle_gamma   90.00
#
_symmetry.space_group_name_H-M   'P 1'
#
loop_
_entity.id
_entity.type
_entity.pdbx_description
1 polymer ?
#
loop_
_entity_poly.entity_id
_entity_poly.type
_entity_poly.pdbx_seq_one_letter_code
_entity_poly.pdbx_strand_id
1 'polypeptide(L)'
;MILSLIERHDIENTYEKVCDVELSLVYQIKKIQDLCKKVESELDKPRETWYIGLTDFEHNVDFLINSFSVLIEYYHSWVIQQRIGLSKPDIKIDYKPIKKGDYDLVDKVLKKYGVGKTDRPELYDFDLYEKCKFRYLSDMSFFFIGKNHEIFVLNNYIKHNHMLKDYAPRVILENENFSFAYLYIHDYCANLLNNSLLRHLLNHTLDEIKDSFHDEYYKNYVIESNNESYRLLNLDIIVINGLEYIKSSDFVGLSIESLLESIKLASIDILDVMIDELDCMGITGGTNMDNFLTLKNDFKTRKNKTIYNISESKQ
;
A
#
# COMPACT_ATOMS: atom_id res chain seq x y z
N MET A 1 -13.60 -16.69 -7.27
CA MET A 1 -14.45 -16.85 -6.07
C MET A 1 -14.47 -18.30 -5.59
N ILE A 2 -14.46 -18.57 -4.27
CA ILE A 2 -14.44 -19.93 -3.69
C ILE A 2 -15.85 -20.41 -3.30
N LEU A 3 -16.66 -19.58 -2.62
CA LEU A 3 -18.05 -19.94 -2.33
C LEU A 3 -18.82 -20.03 -3.66
N SER A 4 -19.64 -21.07 -3.84
CA SER A 4 -20.22 -21.39 -5.14
C SER A 4 -21.29 -20.36 -5.52
N LEU A 5 -21.44 -20.10 -6.82
CA LEU A 5 -22.50 -19.21 -7.30
C LEU A 5 -23.90 -19.72 -6.92
N ILE A 6 -24.10 -21.05 -6.89
CA ILE A 6 -25.35 -21.70 -6.50
C ILE A 6 -25.69 -21.32 -5.05
N GLU A 7 -24.73 -21.47 -4.14
CA GLU A 7 -24.94 -21.13 -2.72
C GLU A 7 -25.18 -19.62 -2.52
N ARG A 8 -24.52 -18.75 -3.30
CA ARG A 8 -24.74 -17.29 -3.21
C ARG A 8 -26.07 -16.83 -3.76
N HIS A 9 -26.64 -17.55 -4.72
CA HIS A 9 -27.94 -17.21 -5.27
C HIS A 9 -29.05 -17.29 -4.23
N ASP A 10 -28.90 -18.21 -3.27
CA ASP A 10 -29.84 -18.42 -2.19
C ASP A 10 -29.64 -17.43 -1.01
N ILE A 11 -28.62 -16.56 -1.06
CA ILE A 11 -28.32 -15.59 0.00
C ILE A 11 -28.77 -14.17 -0.43
N GLU A 12 -29.73 -13.63 0.30
CA GLU A 12 -30.33 -12.32 0.05
C GLU A 12 -29.29 -11.18 -0.03
N ASN A 13 -29.44 -10.29 -1.03
CA ASN A 13 -28.62 -9.08 -1.24
C ASN A 13 -27.11 -9.33 -1.44
N THR A 14 -26.68 -10.57 -1.66
CA THR A 14 -25.25 -10.92 -1.81
C THR A 14 -24.62 -10.24 -3.02
N TYR A 15 -25.29 -10.30 -4.17
CA TYR A 15 -24.79 -9.71 -5.41
C TYR A 15 -24.70 -8.18 -5.32
N GLU A 16 -25.70 -7.53 -4.76
CA GLU A 16 -25.71 -6.07 -4.58
C GLU A 16 -24.52 -5.62 -3.73
N LYS A 17 -24.29 -6.28 -2.59
CA LYS A 17 -23.15 -5.95 -1.70
C LYS A 17 -21.80 -6.16 -2.36
N VAL A 18 -21.65 -7.26 -3.10
CA VAL A 18 -20.43 -7.54 -3.85
C VAL A 18 -20.18 -6.46 -4.90
N CYS A 19 -21.21 -6.12 -5.69
CA CYS A 19 -21.14 -5.07 -6.69
C CYS A 19 -20.79 -3.71 -6.07
N ASP A 20 -21.42 -3.34 -4.95
CA ASP A 20 -21.15 -2.07 -4.28
C ASP A 20 -19.71 -1.98 -3.76
N VAL A 21 -19.19 -3.07 -3.19
CA VAL A 21 -17.80 -3.14 -2.72
C VAL A 21 -16.82 -3.05 -3.90
N GLU A 22 -17.11 -3.74 -5.00
CA GLU A 22 -16.29 -3.68 -6.22
C GLU A 22 -16.29 -2.29 -6.85
N LEU A 23 -17.46 -1.66 -7.01
CA LEU A 23 -17.57 -0.29 -7.52
C LEU A 23 -16.83 0.70 -6.63
N SER A 24 -16.91 0.52 -5.31
CA SER A 24 -16.19 1.35 -4.35
C SER A 24 -14.67 1.16 -4.48
N LEU A 25 -14.19 -0.07 -4.63
CA LEU A 25 -12.78 -0.38 -4.85
C LEU A 25 -12.25 0.29 -6.13
N VAL A 26 -12.97 0.12 -7.25
CA VAL A 26 -12.62 0.75 -8.54
C VAL A 26 -12.59 2.27 -8.42
N TYR A 27 -13.55 2.85 -7.71
CA TYR A 27 -13.58 4.28 -7.45
C TYR A 27 -12.34 4.75 -6.66
N GLN A 28 -11.93 4.04 -5.61
CA GLN A 28 -10.72 4.39 -4.84
C GLN A 28 -9.45 4.28 -5.69
N ILE A 29 -9.34 3.28 -6.56
CA ILE A 29 -8.19 3.12 -7.48
C ILE A 29 -8.11 4.33 -8.43
N LYS A 30 -9.23 4.74 -9.04
CA LYS A 30 -9.29 5.94 -9.90
C LYS A 30 -8.92 7.21 -9.15
N LYS A 31 -9.43 7.37 -7.93
CA LYS A 31 -9.08 8.50 -7.06
C LYS A 31 -7.59 8.57 -6.78
N ILE A 32 -6.95 7.44 -6.48
CA ILE A 32 -5.50 7.35 -6.29
C ILE A 32 -4.75 7.70 -7.57
N GLN A 33 -5.17 7.18 -8.72
CA GLN A 33 -4.59 7.52 -10.02
C GLN A 33 -4.57 9.04 -10.25
N ASP A 34 -5.70 9.71 -10.02
CA ASP A 34 -5.82 11.16 -10.20
C ASP A 34 -4.91 11.93 -9.23
N LEU A 35 -4.81 11.49 -7.98
CA LEU A 35 -3.92 12.09 -6.98
C LEU A 35 -2.43 11.88 -7.36
N CYS A 36 -2.05 10.68 -7.80
CA CYS A 36 -0.70 10.40 -8.30
C CYS A 36 -0.32 11.36 -9.42
N LYS A 37 -1.20 11.53 -10.44
CA LYS A 37 -0.95 12.46 -11.56
C LYS A 37 -0.72 13.90 -11.09
N LYS A 38 -1.50 14.38 -10.11
CA LYS A 38 -1.34 15.72 -9.54
C LYS A 38 0.00 15.88 -8.82
N VAL A 39 0.37 14.93 -7.97
CA VAL A 39 1.64 14.96 -7.23
C VAL A 39 2.82 14.84 -8.19
N GLU A 40 2.79 13.90 -9.13
CA GLU A 40 3.82 13.72 -10.16
C GLU A 40 4.00 14.96 -11.03
N SER A 41 2.90 15.58 -11.47
CA SER A 41 2.95 16.81 -12.27
C SER A 41 3.65 17.93 -11.52
N GLU A 42 3.47 18.04 -10.20
CA GLU A 42 4.22 19.01 -9.39
C GLU A 42 5.68 18.60 -9.27
N LEU A 43 6.00 17.36 -8.93
CA LEU A 43 7.38 16.90 -8.77
C LEU A 43 8.21 17.11 -10.06
N ASP A 44 7.60 16.95 -11.23
CA ASP A 44 8.25 17.07 -12.53
C ASP A 44 8.44 18.51 -13.02
N LYS A 45 7.85 19.52 -12.36
CA LYS A 45 8.06 20.92 -12.74
C LYS A 45 9.52 21.33 -12.59
N PRO A 46 10.10 22.02 -13.58
CA PRO A 46 11.38 22.69 -13.39
C PRO A 46 11.21 23.76 -12.31
N ARG A 47 12.16 23.83 -11.39
CA ARG A 47 12.17 24.82 -10.30
C ARG A 47 13.53 25.48 -10.24
N GLU A 48 13.59 26.73 -9.81
CA GLU A 48 14.85 27.42 -9.50
C GLU A 48 15.18 27.38 -8.01
N THR A 49 14.20 27.03 -7.18
CA THR A 49 14.28 27.03 -5.72
C THR A 49 14.38 25.60 -5.15
N TRP A 50 14.67 25.50 -3.86
CA TRP A 50 14.66 24.23 -3.09
C TRP A 50 13.31 23.99 -2.41
N TYR A 51 12.23 24.56 -2.94
CA TYR A 51 10.92 24.55 -2.29
C TYR A 51 9.77 24.30 -3.28
N ILE A 52 8.77 23.54 -2.86
CA ILE A 52 7.46 23.38 -3.53
C ILE A 52 6.48 24.33 -2.85
N GLY A 53 6.45 25.60 -3.28
CA GLY A 53 5.62 26.64 -2.65
C GLY A 53 4.13 26.61 -3.04
N LEU A 54 3.57 25.44 -3.39
CA LEU A 54 2.15 25.31 -3.74
C LEU A 54 1.43 24.56 -2.63
N THR A 55 0.55 25.26 -1.93
CA THR A 55 -0.25 24.68 -0.83
C THR A 55 -1.08 23.48 -1.28
N ASP A 56 -1.52 23.43 -2.54
CA ASP A 56 -2.24 22.29 -3.11
C ASP A 56 -1.38 21.02 -3.16
N PHE A 57 -0.06 21.13 -3.25
CA PHE A 57 0.83 19.97 -3.25
C PHE A 57 0.76 19.22 -1.94
N GLU A 58 0.86 19.91 -0.80
CA GLU A 58 0.78 19.31 0.52
C GLU A 58 -0.55 18.57 0.71
N HIS A 59 -1.66 19.24 0.37
CA HIS A 59 -3.00 18.65 0.46
C HIS A 59 -3.15 17.41 -0.44
N ASN A 60 -2.62 17.45 -1.66
CA ASN A 60 -2.67 16.29 -2.56
C ASN A 60 -1.88 15.10 -2.01
N VAL A 61 -0.74 15.33 -1.36
CA VAL A 61 0.04 14.28 -0.68
C VAL A 61 -0.73 13.70 0.50
N ASP A 62 -1.34 14.54 1.34
CA ASP A 62 -2.16 14.09 2.47
C ASP A 62 -3.37 13.28 2.00
N PHE A 63 -4.06 13.76 0.96
CA PHE A 63 -5.19 13.04 0.35
C PHE A 63 -4.75 11.73 -0.29
N LEU A 64 -3.54 11.65 -0.84
CA LEU A 64 -3.00 10.43 -1.40
C LEU A 64 -2.76 9.37 -0.30
N ILE A 65 -2.10 9.75 0.80
CA ILE A 65 -1.87 8.85 1.95
C ILE A 65 -3.21 8.37 2.55
N ASN A 66 -4.16 9.30 2.73
CA ASN A 66 -5.47 8.97 3.24
C ASN A 66 -6.23 8.02 2.30
N SER A 67 -6.26 8.34 1.01
CA SER A 67 -6.95 7.52 -0.01
C SER A 67 -6.32 6.15 -0.15
N PHE A 68 -5.00 6.03 0.02
CA PHE A 68 -4.33 4.73 0.04
C PHE A 68 -4.77 3.87 1.22
N SER A 69 -4.93 4.46 2.41
CA SER A 69 -5.44 3.71 3.56
C SER A 69 -6.87 3.22 3.34
N VAL A 70 -7.72 4.07 2.75
CA VAL A 70 -9.09 3.70 2.38
C VAL A 70 -9.10 2.60 1.31
N LEU A 71 -8.20 2.65 0.32
CA LEU A 71 -8.05 1.60 -0.69
C LEU A 71 -7.76 0.23 -0.06
N ILE A 72 -6.86 0.17 0.93
CA ILE A 72 -6.53 -1.09 1.64
C ILE A 72 -7.78 -1.68 2.33
N GLU A 73 -8.58 -0.83 2.97
CA GLU A 73 -9.81 -1.25 3.66
C GLU A 73 -10.85 -1.82 2.68
N TYR A 74 -11.06 -1.14 1.55
CA TYR A 74 -11.97 -1.62 0.50
C TYR A 74 -11.46 -2.89 -0.18
N TYR A 75 -10.16 -2.98 -0.44
CA TYR A 75 -9.56 -4.18 -1.02
C TYR A 75 -9.70 -5.40 -0.11
N HIS A 76 -9.39 -5.24 1.18
CA HIS A 76 -9.58 -6.29 2.17
C HIS A 76 -11.05 -6.78 2.24
N SER A 77 -11.98 -5.82 2.20
CA SER A 77 -13.42 -6.12 2.15
C SER A 77 -13.81 -6.86 0.87
N TRP A 78 -13.28 -6.43 -0.28
CA TRP A 78 -13.50 -7.07 -1.57
C TRP A 78 -12.91 -8.49 -1.63
N VAL A 79 -11.72 -8.75 -1.09
CA VAL A 79 -11.16 -10.11 -1.01
C VAL A 79 -12.08 -11.04 -0.21
N ILE A 80 -12.53 -10.59 0.96
CA ILE A 80 -13.42 -11.40 1.82
C ILE A 80 -14.79 -11.63 1.15
N GLN A 81 -15.39 -10.58 0.58
CA GLN A 81 -16.71 -10.68 -0.02
C GLN A 81 -16.69 -11.35 -1.39
N GLN A 82 -15.76 -11.03 -2.27
CA GLN A 82 -15.77 -11.49 -3.67
C GLN A 82 -14.88 -12.70 -3.91
N ARG A 83 -13.61 -12.66 -3.47
CA ARG A 83 -12.65 -13.73 -3.77
C ARG A 83 -12.93 -14.99 -2.95
N ILE A 84 -13.28 -14.80 -1.68
CA ILE A 84 -13.60 -15.87 -0.75
C ILE A 84 -15.10 -16.18 -0.83
N GLY A 85 -15.94 -15.18 -0.52
CA GLY A 85 -17.39 -15.35 -0.39
C GLY A 85 -17.80 -15.69 1.05
N LEU A 86 -18.86 -15.06 1.53
CA LEU A 86 -19.41 -15.28 2.86
C LEU A 86 -20.83 -15.84 2.74
N SER A 87 -21.17 -16.80 3.61
CA SER A 87 -22.55 -17.26 3.81
C SER A 87 -23.45 -16.20 4.44
N LYS A 88 -22.85 -15.21 5.11
CA LYS A 88 -23.54 -14.02 5.65
C LYS A 88 -22.80 -12.75 5.24
N PRO A 89 -23.16 -12.13 4.11
CA PRO A 89 -22.46 -10.95 3.60
C PRO A 89 -22.81 -9.67 4.37
N ASP A 90 -23.85 -9.68 5.22
CA ASP A 90 -24.26 -8.53 6.05
C ASP A 90 -23.40 -8.35 7.31
N ILE A 91 -22.10 -8.22 7.12
CA ILE A 91 -21.16 -7.99 8.21
C ILE A 91 -20.21 -6.86 7.85
N LYS A 92 -19.98 -5.96 8.79
CA LYS A 92 -18.96 -4.94 8.66
C LYS A 92 -17.58 -5.59 8.72
N ILE A 93 -16.80 -5.43 7.66
CA ILE A 93 -15.42 -5.90 7.57
C ILE A 93 -14.50 -4.74 7.93
N ASP A 94 -13.74 -4.92 8.99
CA ASP A 94 -12.69 -3.98 9.39
C ASP A 94 -11.33 -4.56 9.03
N TYR A 95 -10.47 -3.74 8.43
CA TYR A 95 -9.07 -4.08 8.20
C TYR A 95 -8.25 -3.90 9.47
N LYS A 96 -7.31 -4.82 9.69
CA LYS A 96 -6.24 -4.69 10.67
C LYS A 96 -4.93 -5.12 10.01
N PRO A 97 -3.83 -4.38 10.20
CA PRO A 97 -2.52 -4.83 9.74
C PRO A 97 -2.13 -6.18 10.35
N ILE A 98 -1.58 -7.06 9.52
CA ILE A 98 -1.16 -8.42 9.91
C ILE A 98 0.32 -8.59 9.57
N LYS A 99 1.08 -9.17 10.50
CA LYS A 99 2.49 -9.53 10.28
C LYS A 99 2.56 -10.73 9.33
N LYS A 100 3.46 -10.69 8.34
CA LYS A 100 3.71 -11.86 7.48
C LYS A 100 4.12 -13.06 8.34
N GLY A 101 3.49 -14.20 8.13
CA GLY A 101 3.70 -15.42 8.93
C GLY A 101 2.87 -15.51 10.22
N ASP A 102 2.09 -14.48 10.58
CA ASP A 102 1.15 -14.52 11.71
C ASP A 102 -0.15 -15.24 11.32
N TYR A 103 -0.04 -16.54 11.10
CA TYR A 103 -1.15 -17.40 10.69
C TYR A 103 -2.26 -17.47 11.74
N ASP A 104 -1.93 -17.32 13.02
CA ASP A 104 -2.90 -17.30 14.11
C ASP A 104 -3.80 -16.06 14.05
N LEU A 105 -3.24 -14.89 13.77
CA LEU A 105 -4.03 -13.67 13.59
C LEU A 105 -4.89 -13.76 12.33
N VAL A 106 -4.37 -14.31 11.23
CA VAL A 106 -5.16 -14.59 10.03
C VAL A 106 -6.35 -15.48 10.35
N ASP A 107 -6.13 -16.59 11.08
CA ASP A 107 -7.21 -17.48 11.48
C ASP A 107 -8.26 -16.78 12.33
N LYS A 108 -7.86 -15.92 13.28
CA LYS A 108 -8.79 -15.12 14.09
C LYS A 108 -9.62 -14.17 13.22
N VAL A 109 -9.01 -13.53 12.23
CA VAL A 109 -9.68 -12.61 11.30
C VAL A 109 -10.70 -13.36 10.44
N LEU A 110 -10.30 -14.45 9.80
CA LEU A 110 -11.17 -15.24 8.92
C LEU A 110 -12.35 -15.85 9.70
N LYS A 111 -12.09 -16.41 10.89
CA LYS A 111 -13.14 -16.97 11.76
C LYS A 111 -14.12 -15.91 12.25
N LYS A 112 -13.66 -14.67 12.54
CA LYS A 112 -14.54 -13.54 12.92
C LYS A 112 -15.63 -13.30 11.86
N TYR A 113 -15.27 -13.40 10.58
CA TYR A 113 -16.20 -13.15 9.47
C TYR A 113 -16.95 -14.42 9.01
N GLY A 114 -16.73 -15.57 9.67
CA GLY A 114 -17.39 -16.81 9.30
C GLY A 114 -16.91 -17.40 7.97
N VAL A 115 -15.68 -17.08 7.57
CA VAL A 115 -15.04 -17.65 6.36
C VAL A 115 -15.01 -19.18 6.45
N GLY A 116 -15.28 -19.84 5.33
CA GLY A 116 -15.29 -21.30 5.24
C GLY A 116 -16.56 -21.98 5.77
N LYS A 117 -17.57 -21.22 6.22
CA LYS A 117 -18.88 -21.75 6.59
C LYS A 117 -19.78 -21.84 5.36
N THR A 118 -20.34 -23.02 5.12
CA THR A 118 -21.28 -23.32 4.04
C THR A 118 -22.50 -24.07 4.59
N ASP A 119 -23.67 -23.81 4.00
CA ASP A 119 -24.89 -24.58 4.24
C ASP A 119 -25.04 -25.75 3.27
N ARG A 120 -24.12 -25.87 2.29
CA ARG A 120 -24.13 -26.86 1.21
C ARG A 120 -22.78 -27.57 1.08
N PRO A 121 -22.33 -28.29 2.13
CA PRO A 121 -21.03 -28.96 2.13
C PRO A 121 -20.88 -29.98 0.98
N GLU A 122 -22.00 -30.48 0.43
CA GLU A 122 -22.00 -31.38 -0.73
C GLU A 122 -21.44 -30.76 -2.02
N LEU A 123 -21.33 -29.43 -2.10
CA LEU A 123 -20.77 -28.73 -3.26
C LEU A 123 -19.24 -28.68 -3.26
N TYR A 124 -18.58 -29.17 -2.20
CA TYR A 124 -17.15 -29.03 -1.97
C TYR A 124 -16.49 -30.39 -1.71
N ASP A 125 -15.53 -30.77 -2.55
CA ASP A 125 -14.70 -31.97 -2.39
C ASP A 125 -13.35 -31.69 -1.70
N PHE A 126 -13.17 -30.47 -1.18
CA PHE A 126 -11.97 -30.00 -0.50
C PHE A 126 -12.31 -29.35 0.84
N ASP A 127 -11.29 -29.15 1.68
CA ASP A 127 -11.42 -28.33 2.90
C ASP A 127 -11.65 -26.86 2.52
N LEU A 128 -12.91 -26.43 2.63
CA LEU A 128 -13.34 -25.11 2.25
C LEU A 128 -12.62 -24.02 3.05
N TYR A 129 -12.39 -24.24 4.35
CA TYR A 129 -11.73 -23.24 5.18
C TYR A 129 -10.27 -23.07 4.77
N GLU A 130 -9.53 -24.17 4.61
CA GLU A 130 -8.12 -24.11 4.20
C GLU A 130 -7.97 -23.52 2.80
N LYS A 131 -8.88 -23.83 1.87
CA LYS A 131 -8.89 -23.20 0.54
C LYS A 131 -9.11 -21.69 0.62
N CYS A 132 -10.06 -21.25 1.45
CA CYS A 132 -10.33 -19.83 1.69
C CYS A 132 -9.13 -19.11 2.32
N LYS A 133 -8.52 -19.73 3.33
CA LYS A 133 -7.32 -19.21 4.01
C LYS A 133 -6.15 -19.06 3.05
N PHE A 134 -5.89 -20.07 2.23
CA PHE A 134 -4.85 -20.01 1.21
C PHE A 134 -5.07 -18.85 0.24
N ARG A 135 -6.31 -18.68 -0.26
CA ARG A 135 -6.63 -17.56 -1.17
C ARG A 135 -6.47 -16.20 -0.49
N TYR A 136 -6.92 -16.05 0.75
CA TYR A 136 -6.72 -14.82 1.52
C TYR A 136 -5.24 -14.47 1.66
N LEU A 137 -4.40 -15.45 2.05
CA LEU A 137 -2.96 -15.26 2.22
C LEU A 137 -2.28 -14.84 0.91
N SER A 138 -2.70 -15.43 -0.21
CA SER A 138 -2.18 -15.08 -1.54
C SER A 138 -2.57 -13.66 -1.93
N ASP A 139 -3.87 -13.36 -1.92
CA ASP A 139 -4.41 -12.09 -2.39
C ASP A 139 -3.99 -10.91 -1.48
N MET A 140 -3.85 -11.11 -0.16
CA MET A 140 -3.45 -10.05 0.79
C MET A 140 -1.93 -9.93 1.01
N SER A 141 -1.12 -10.76 0.35
CA SER A 141 0.31 -10.92 0.65
C SER A 141 1.11 -9.61 0.63
N PHE A 142 0.77 -8.68 -0.27
CA PHE A 142 1.44 -7.39 -0.41
C PHE A 142 0.98 -6.31 0.61
N PHE A 143 -0.07 -6.57 1.39
CA PHE A 143 -0.54 -5.67 2.46
C PHE A 143 -0.20 -6.13 3.88
N PHE A 144 0.44 -7.29 4.05
CA PHE A 144 1.09 -7.60 5.31
C PHE A 144 2.12 -6.54 5.68
N ILE A 145 2.42 -6.42 6.98
CA ILE A 145 3.30 -5.36 7.49
C ILE A 145 4.59 -5.32 6.68
N GLY A 146 4.89 -4.16 6.12
CA GLY A 146 5.96 -3.92 5.17
C GLY A 146 5.79 -2.54 4.54
N LYS A 147 6.27 -2.31 3.32
CA LYS A 147 6.27 -0.97 2.70
C LYS A 147 4.88 -0.30 2.66
N ASN A 148 3.84 -1.07 2.33
CA ASN A 148 2.48 -0.55 2.27
C ASN A 148 1.92 -0.22 3.67
N HIS A 149 2.35 -0.95 4.70
CA HIS A 149 1.99 -0.66 6.08
C HIS A 149 2.62 0.63 6.60
N GLU A 150 3.86 0.92 6.21
CA GLU A 150 4.52 2.17 6.59
C GLU A 150 3.70 3.38 6.12
N ILE A 151 3.21 3.34 4.89
CA ILE A 151 2.34 4.40 4.33
C ILE A 151 0.97 4.41 5.03
N PHE A 152 0.40 3.24 5.35
CA PHE A 152 -0.85 3.13 6.11
C PHE A 152 -0.74 3.77 7.51
N VAL A 153 0.39 3.61 8.20
CA VAL A 153 0.61 4.20 9.53
C VAL A 153 0.63 5.74 9.46
N LEU A 154 1.13 6.31 8.37
CA LEU A 154 1.16 7.77 8.19
C LEU A 154 -0.23 8.39 8.19
N ASN A 155 -1.27 7.68 7.73
CA ASN A 155 -2.63 8.19 7.70
C ASN A 155 -3.15 8.58 9.09
N ASN A 156 -2.79 7.83 10.14
CA ASN A 156 -3.19 8.21 11.50
C ASN A 156 -2.41 9.42 12.01
N TYR A 157 -1.16 9.57 11.58
CA TYR A 157 -0.36 10.73 11.97
C TYR A 157 -0.86 12.01 11.29
N ILE A 158 -1.08 12.02 9.96
CA ILE A 158 -1.51 13.22 9.21
C ILE A 158 -2.87 13.76 9.65
N LYS A 159 -3.76 12.91 10.18
CA LYS A 159 -5.07 13.34 10.72
C LYS A 159 -4.95 14.32 11.88
N HIS A 160 -3.82 14.30 12.58
CA HIS A 160 -3.62 15.06 13.81
C HIS A 160 -2.41 15.98 13.76
N ASN A 161 -1.60 15.90 12.69
CA ASN A 161 -0.32 16.58 12.60
C ASN A 161 -0.04 17.00 11.15
N HIS A 162 0.62 18.14 10.98
CA HIS A 162 1.18 18.55 9.69
C HIS A 162 2.49 17.79 9.44
N MET A 163 2.65 17.25 8.22
CA MET A 163 3.76 16.35 7.87
C MET A 163 4.66 16.85 6.76
N LEU A 164 4.23 17.80 5.93
CA LEU A 164 5.07 18.28 4.84
C LEU A 164 5.77 19.57 5.27
N LYS A 165 7.02 19.72 4.85
CA LYS A 165 7.61 21.04 4.69
C LYS A 165 7.69 21.29 3.20
N ASP A 166 7.50 22.54 2.78
CA ASP A 166 7.73 22.96 1.39
C ASP A 166 9.13 22.61 0.87
N TYR A 167 10.09 22.23 1.74
CA TYR A 167 11.46 21.93 1.36
C TYR A 167 11.58 20.67 0.50
N ALA A 168 12.12 20.84 -0.70
CA ALA A 168 12.45 19.78 -1.64
C ALA A 168 13.81 20.10 -2.28
N PRO A 169 14.93 19.59 -1.71
CA PRO A 169 16.26 19.88 -2.21
C PRO A 169 16.39 19.49 -3.68
N ARG A 170 17.07 20.35 -4.44
CA ARG A 170 17.46 20.02 -5.81
C ARG A 170 18.69 19.14 -5.76
N VAL A 171 18.57 17.99 -6.40
CA VAL A 171 19.62 16.99 -6.49
C VAL A 171 20.07 16.92 -7.93
N ILE A 172 21.39 16.92 -8.12
CA ILE A 172 22.00 16.50 -9.37
C ILE A 172 22.46 15.07 -9.15
N LEU A 173 21.78 14.11 -9.77
CA LEU A 173 22.25 12.73 -9.87
C LEU A 173 22.43 12.44 -11.35
N GLU A 174 23.62 11.98 -11.73
CA GLU A 174 23.92 11.54 -13.10
C GLU A 174 23.55 12.55 -14.21
N ASN A 175 23.81 13.84 -13.97
CA ASN A 175 23.54 14.99 -14.85
C ASN A 175 22.05 15.36 -15.02
N GLU A 176 21.14 14.76 -14.24
CA GLU A 176 19.74 15.16 -14.20
C GLU A 176 19.42 15.91 -12.91
N ASN A 177 18.73 17.04 -13.05
CA ASN A 177 18.21 17.79 -11.92
C ASN A 177 16.84 17.24 -11.55
N PHE A 178 16.66 16.80 -10.32
CA PHE A 178 15.34 16.48 -9.79
C PHE A 178 15.12 17.07 -8.40
N SER A 179 13.84 17.17 -8.05
CA SER A 179 13.37 17.69 -6.77
C SER A 179 13.15 16.52 -5.82
N PHE A 180 13.98 16.39 -4.79
CA PHE A 180 13.85 15.32 -3.80
C PHE A 180 12.93 15.77 -2.67
N ALA A 181 11.62 15.75 -2.94
CA ALA A 181 10.61 16.07 -1.93
C ALA A 181 10.42 14.89 -0.96
N TYR A 182 10.25 15.19 0.32
CA TYR A 182 10.02 14.19 1.34
C TYR A 182 9.06 14.68 2.43
N LEU A 183 8.36 13.74 3.05
CA LEU A 183 7.59 13.99 4.26
C LEU A 183 8.56 14.31 5.40
N TYR A 184 8.29 15.35 6.18
CA TYR A 184 9.13 15.79 7.29
C TYR A 184 8.44 15.55 8.64
N ILE A 185 9.03 14.71 9.48
CA ILE A 185 8.56 14.45 10.84
C ILE A 185 9.66 14.82 11.82
N HIS A 186 9.41 15.86 12.62
CA HIS A 186 10.32 16.26 13.69
C HIS A 186 10.35 15.20 14.81
N ASP A 187 11.50 15.03 15.44
CA ASP A 187 11.72 14.04 16.51
C ASP A 187 10.69 14.08 17.65
N TYR A 188 10.29 15.27 18.12
CA TYR A 188 9.34 15.43 19.22
C TYR A 188 7.92 14.99 18.84
N CYS A 189 7.56 15.03 17.56
CA CYS A 189 6.27 14.54 17.08
C CYS A 189 6.30 13.03 16.80
N ALA A 190 7.47 12.45 16.61
CA ALA A 190 7.53 11.11 16.09
C ALA A 190 7.03 10.01 17.03
N ASN A 191 6.96 10.29 18.34
CA ASN A 191 6.30 9.42 19.29
C ASN A 191 4.78 9.28 19.05
N LEU A 192 4.19 10.16 18.21
CA LEU A 192 2.80 10.08 17.77
C LEU A 192 2.60 9.10 16.60
N LEU A 193 3.68 8.62 15.97
CA LEU A 193 3.58 7.53 15.00
C LEU A 193 3.23 6.23 15.72
N ASN A 194 2.32 5.46 15.12
CA ASN A 194 2.15 4.07 15.53
C ASN A 194 3.46 3.29 15.25
N ASN A 195 3.56 2.07 15.76
CA ASN A 195 4.73 1.23 15.49
C ASN A 195 4.98 1.14 13.97
N SER A 196 6.17 1.57 13.55
CA SER A 196 6.63 1.62 12.17
C SER A 196 8.14 1.77 12.12
N LEU A 197 8.77 1.34 11.04
CA LEU A 197 10.20 1.51 10.83
C LEU A 197 10.60 3.00 10.85
N LEU A 198 9.76 3.87 10.27
CA LEU A 198 9.97 5.32 10.32
C LEU A 198 10.13 5.85 11.75
N ARG A 199 9.30 5.37 12.69
CA ARG A 199 9.40 5.74 14.11
C ARG A 199 10.71 5.28 14.74
N HIS A 200 11.18 4.10 14.38
CA HIS A 200 12.40 3.53 14.96
C HIS A 200 13.68 4.17 14.42
N LEU A 201 13.69 4.57 13.14
CA LEU A 201 14.83 5.25 12.50
C LEU A 201 15.17 6.62 13.12
N LEU A 202 14.31 7.17 13.97
CA LEU A 202 14.64 8.38 14.74
C LEU A 202 15.69 8.12 15.80
N ASN A 203 15.42 7.12 16.64
CA ASN A 203 16.20 6.84 17.84
C ASN A 203 17.38 5.91 17.58
N HIS A 204 17.39 5.25 16.42
CA HIS A 204 18.34 4.21 16.10
C HIS A 204 18.91 4.39 14.70
N THR A 205 20.20 4.09 14.56
CA THR A 205 20.87 3.86 13.29
C THR A 205 20.43 2.53 12.67
N LEU A 206 20.71 2.32 11.38
CA LEU A 206 20.40 1.06 10.70
C LEU A 206 21.04 -0.15 11.40
N ASP A 207 22.29 0.00 11.86
CA ASP A 207 23.02 -1.09 12.52
C ASP A 207 22.44 -1.38 13.91
N GLU A 208 22.08 -0.34 14.67
CA GLU A 208 21.37 -0.50 15.95
C GLU A 208 19.99 -1.16 15.76
N ILE A 209 19.28 -0.87 14.66
CA ILE A 209 18.02 -1.53 14.33
C ILE A 209 18.21 -3.03 14.09
N LYS A 210 19.29 -3.44 13.41
CA LYS A 210 19.59 -4.86 13.18
C LYS A 210 19.94 -5.58 14.48
N ASP A 211 20.68 -4.92 15.37
CA ASP A 211 21.22 -5.58 16.56
C ASP A 211 20.27 -5.53 17.78
N SER A 212 19.46 -4.49 17.93
CA SER A 212 18.75 -4.18 19.20
C SER A 212 17.22 -4.05 19.12
N PHE A 213 16.58 -4.36 17.99
CA PHE A 213 15.13 -4.22 17.88
C PHE A 213 14.36 -5.13 18.85
N HIS A 214 13.44 -4.54 19.62
CA HIS A 214 12.53 -5.28 20.51
C HIS A 214 11.33 -5.90 19.79
N ASP A 215 10.97 -5.42 18.59
CA ASP A 215 9.96 -6.06 17.73
C ASP A 215 10.65 -6.95 16.69
N GLU A 216 10.67 -8.27 16.96
CA GLU A 216 11.26 -9.28 16.08
C GLU A 216 10.79 -9.17 14.62
N TYR A 217 9.58 -8.65 14.38
CA TYR A 217 9.05 -8.53 13.03
C TYR A 217 9.78 -7.48 12.20
N TYR A 218 9.91 -6.26 12.71
CA TYR A 218 10.59 -5.19 11.98
C TYR A 218 12.09 -5.46 11.90
N LYS A 219 12.66 -6.14 12.90
CA LYS A 219 14.03 -6.66 12.84
C LYS A 219 14.21 -7.59 11.64
N ASN A 220 13.37 -8.62 11.54
CA ASN A 220 13.41 -9.58 10.44
C ASN A 220 13.12 -8.90 9.10
N TYR A 221 12.18 -7.95 9.08
CA TYR A 221 11.88 -7.14 7.90
C TYR A 221 13.10 -6.37 7.38
N VAL A 222 13.88 -5.75 8.27
CA VAL A 222 15.11 -5.03 7.90
C VAL A 222 16.26 -5.98 7.56
N ILE A 223 16.33 -7.16 8.18
CA ILE A 223 17.36 -8.16 7.88
C ILE A 223 17.11 -8.83 6.52
N GLU A 224 15.86 -9.12 6.21
CA GLU A 224 15.44 -9.81 4.97
C GLU A 224 15.39 -8.85 3.77
N SER A 225 15.43 -7.53 3.98
CA SER A 225 15.41 -6.55 2.92
C SER A 225 16.81 -6.24 2.37
N ASN A 226 16.89 -6.03 1.05
CA ASN A 226 18.06 -5.38 0.46
C ASN A 226 18.10 -3.94 0.97
N ASN A 227 19.16 -3.61 1.71
CA ASN A 227 19.33 -2.30 2.33
C ASN A 227 20.50 -1.57 1.70
N GLU A 228 20.27 -0.32 1.33
CA GLU A 228 21.29 0.56 0.77
C GLU A 228 21.24 1.91 1.48
N SER A 229 22.38 2.58 1.56
CA SER A 229 22.47 3.91 2.15
C SER A 229 23.17 4.87 1.21
N TYR A 230 22.58 6.04 1.02
CA TYR A 230 23.07 7.11 0.17
C TYR A 230 23.18 8.39 0.99
N ARG A 231 24.12 9.25 0.63
CA ARG A 231 24.22 10.58 1.22
C ARG A 231 23.83 11.62 0.19
N LEU A 232 22.85 12.44 0.55
CA LEU A 232 22.36 13.52 -0.29
C LEU A 232 22.52 14.85 0.45
N LEU A 233 23.52 15.65 0.07
CA LEU A 233 23.92 16.84 0.83
C LEU A 233 24.23 16.46 2.29
N ASN A 234 23.42 16.95 3.23
CA ASN A 234 23.51 16.65 4.66
C ASN A 234 22.41 15.67 5.13
N LEU A 235 21.73 15.00 4.20
CA LEU A 235 20.70 14.02 4.47
C LEU A 235 21.24 12.61 4.28
N ASP A 236 21.02 11.75 5.26
CA ASP A 236 21.27 10.32 5.12
C ASP A 236 19.99 9.68 4.58
N ILE A 237 20.10 9.01 3.44
CA ILE A 237 19.00 8.32 2.79
C ILE A 237 19.21 6.82 2.96
N ILE A 238 18.23 6.17 3.55
CA ILE A 238 18.24 4.75 3.85
C ILE A 238 17.14 4.10 3.01
N VAL A 239 17.51 3.17 2.12
CA VAL A 239 16.56 2.44 1.29
C VAL A 239 16.29 1.08 1.90
N ILE A 240 15.03 0.82 2.26
CA ILE A 240 14.59 -0.45 2.85
C ILE A 240 13.32 -0.91 2.13
N ASN A 241 13.39 -2.06 1.45
CA ASN A 241 12.27 -2.65 0.70
C ASN A 241 11.59 -1.68 -0.28
N GLY A 242 12.39 -0.89 -0.99
CA GLY A 242 11.93 0.08 -1.99
C GLY A 242 11.36 1.39 -1.42
N LEU A 243 11.40 1.60 -0.10
CA LEU A 243 11.10 2.89 0.52
C LEU A 243 12.38 3.64 0.85
N GLU A 244 12.41 4.94 0.54
CA GLU A 244 13.56 5.81 0.80
C GLU A 244 13.28 6.67 2.03
N TYR A 245 13.90 6.30 3.14
CA TYR A 245 13.81 6.99 4.40
C TYR A 245 14.87 8.08 4.48
N ILE A 246 14.49 9.26 4.93
CA ILE A 246 15.41 10.36 5.20
C ILE A 246 15.68 10.35 6.69
N LYS A 247 16.94 10.31 7.09
CA LYS A 247 17.36 10.42 8.49
C LYS A 247 18.26 11.64 8.68
N SER A 248 18.00 12.35 9.77
CA SER A 248 18.86 13.40 10.32
C SER A 248 18.92 13.24 11.85
N SER A 249 19.63 14.14 12.53
CA SER A 249 19.67 14.18 14.00
C SER A 249 18.32 14.57 14.61
N ASP A 250 17.58 15.46 13.96
CA ASP A 250 16.41 16.14 14.57
C ASP A 250 15.09 15.75 13.90
N PHE A 251 15.13 14.95 12.83
CA PHE A 251 13.95 14.55 12.07
C PHE A 251 14.16 13.26 11.30
N VAL A 252 13.05 12.66 10.89
CA VAL A 252 12.99 11.64 9.84
C VAL A 252 11.98 11.99 8.78
N GLY A 253 12.09 11.31 7.65
CA GLY A 253 11.18 11.50 6.53
C GLY A 253 11.07 10.30 5.62
N LEU A 254 10.16 10.42 4.67
CA LEU A 254 9.95 9.45 3.61
C LEU A 254 9.86 10.19 2.28
N SER A 255 10.65 9.77 1.30
CA SER A 255 10.64 10.33 -0.06
C SER A 255 9.25 10.21 -0.69
N ILE A 256 8.74 11.31 -1.24
CA ILE A 256 7.45 11.32 -1.95
C ILE A 256 7.50 10.40 -3.17
N GLU A 257 8.65 10.31 -3.85
CA GLU A 257 8.83 9.43 -5.01
C GLU A 257 8.70 7.96 -4.64
N SER A 258 9.33 7.52 -3.55
CA SER A 258 9.24 6.13 -3.08
C SER A 258 7.84 5.77 -2.54
N LEU A 259 7.16 6.74 -1.95
CA LEU A 259 5.77 6.62 -1.51
C LEU A 259 4.83 6.45 -2.72
N LEU A 260 4.97 7.31 -3.72
CA LEU A 260 4.20 7.21 -4.97
C LEU A 260 4.41 5.86 -5.64
N GLU A 261 5.67 5.43 -5.79
CA GLU A 261 6.00 4.14 -6.38
C GLU A 261 5.30 2.98 -5.65
N SER A 262 5.37 2.98 -4.32
CA SER A 262 4.73 1.94 -3.50
C SER A 262 3.20 1.92 -3.64
N ILE A 263 2.55 3.09 -3.64
CA ILE A 263 1.09 3.20 -3.82
C ILE A 263 0.67 2.73 -5.22
N LYS A 264 1.44 3.09 -6.26
CA LYS A 264 1.16 2.70 -7.64
C LYS A 264 1.33 1.19 -7.83
N LEU A 265 2.40 0.61 -7.29
CA LEU A 265 2.61 -0.84 -7.31
C LEU A 265 1.49 -1.58 -6.59
N ALA A 266 1.10 -1.14 -5.39
CA ALA A 266 -0.01 -1.76 -4.67
C ALA A 266 -1.35 -1.65 -5.43
N SER A 267 -1.59 -0.54 -6.14
CA SER A 267 -2.77 -0.39 -7.00
C SER A 267 -2.72 -1.34 -8.21
N ILE A 268 -1.54 -1.56 -8.79
CA ILE A 268 -1.32 -2.54 -9.85
C ILE A 268 -1.56 -3.96 -9.34
N ASP A 269 -1.02 -4.30 -8.16
CA ASP A 269 -1.20 -5.63 -7.54
C ASP A 269 -2.69 -5.93 -7.29
N ILE A 270 -3.47 -4.94 -6.83
CA ILE A 270 -4.93 -5.06 -6.70
C ILE A 270 -5.58 -5.33 -8.06
N LEU A 271 -5.25 -4.52 -9.08
CA LEU A 271 -5.81 -4.69 -10.42
C LEU A 271 -5.48 -6.07 -11.00
N ASP A 272 -4.29 -6.60 -10.72
CA ASP A 272 -3.90 -7.94 -11.16
C ASP A 272 -4.75 -9.04 -10.50
N VAL A 273 -5.09 -8.88 -9.23
CA VAL A 273 -6.03 -9.79 -8.56
C VAL A 273 -7.46 -9.63 -9.11
N MET A 274 -7.89 -8.42 -9.46
CA MET A 274 -9.20 -8.19 -10.08
C MET A 274 -9.29 -8.79 -11.49
N ILE A 275 -8.22 -8.69 -12.28
CA ILE A 275 -8.11 -9.31 -13.61
C ILE A 275 -8.11 -10.84 -13.48
N ASP A 276 -7.33 -11.41 -12.57
CA ASP A 276 -7.31 -12.85 -12.28
C ASP A 276 -8.72 -13.37 -11.91
N GLU A 277 -9.51 -12.59 -11.16
CA GLU A 277 -10.89 -12.96 -10.84
C GLU A 277 -11.79 -13.00 -12.08
N LEU A 278 -11.69 -12.01 -12.98
CA LEU A 278 -12.45 -12.02 -14.24
C LEU A 278 -12.06 -13.21 -15.12
N ASP A 279 -10.76 -13.48 -15.26
CA ASP A 279 -10.25 -14.61 -16.03
C ASP A 279 -10.74 -15.95 -15.45
N CYS A 280 -10.76 -16.09 -14.12
CA CYS A 280 -11.33 -17.26 -13.44
C CYS A 280 -12.84 -17.45 -13.70
N MET A 281 -13.56 -16.37 -14.00
CA MET A 281 -14.97 -16.41 -14.41
C MET A 281 -15.15 -16.66 -15.92
N GLY A 282 -14.05 -16.84 -16.68
CA GLY A 282 -14.06 -17.00 -18.13
C GLY A 282 -14.25 -15.69 -18.89
N ILE A 283 -14.08 -14.54 -18.23
CA ILE A 283 -14.20 -13.21 -18.83
C ILE A 283 -12.80 -12.73 -19.21
N THR A 284 -12.42 -12.93 -20.48
CA THR A 284 -11.07 -12.56 -20.98
C THR A 284 -11.06 -11.25 -21.78
N GLY A 285 -12.15 -10.47 -21.76
CA GLY A 285 -12.30 -9.24 -22.53
C GLY A 285 -13.59 -8.48 -22.25
N GLY A 286 -13.73 -7.30 -22.85
CA GLY A 286 -14.87 -6.40 -22.67
C GLY A 286 -14.59 -5.27 -21.68
N THR A 287 -15.58 -4.39 -21.52
CA THR A 287 -15.42 -3.07 -20.88
C THR A 287 -14.71 -3.10 -19.53
N ASN A 288 -15.01 -4.08 -18.66
CA ASN A 288 -14.38 -4.16 -17.34
C ASN A 288 -12.91 -4.58 -17.41
N MET A 289 -12.60 -5.61 -18.20
CA MET A 289 -11.22 -6.07 -18.42
C MET A 289 -10.38 -4.95 -19.05
N ASP A 290 -10.90 -4.32 -20.10
CA ASP A 290 -10.22 -3.22 -20.79
C ASP A 290 -9.96 -2.04 -19.84
N ASN A 291 -10.95 -1.67 -19.01
CA ASN A 291 -10.79 -0.61 -18.01
C ASN A 291 -9.69 -0.92 -16.99
N PHE A 292 -9.60 -2.15 -16.49
CA PHE A 292 -8.58 -2.53 -15.51
C PHE A 292 -7.18 -2.55 -16.14
N LEU A 293 -7.06 -3.06 -17.35
CA LEU A 293 -5.80 -3.03 -18.11
C LEU A 293 -5.35 -1.60 -18.42
N THR A 294 -6.27 -0.70 -18.81
CA THR A 294 -5.97 0.71 -19.01
C THR A 294 -5.49 1.36 -17.72
N LEU A 295 -6.20 1.19 -16.60
CA LEU A 295 -5.78 1.76 -15.31
C LEU A 295 -4.40 1.24 -14.87
N LYS A 296 -4.15 -0.05 -15.06
CA LYS A 296 -2.85 -0.67 -14.77
C LYS A 296 -1.73 -0.01 -15.59
N ASN A 297 -1.96 0.21 -16.89
CA ASN A 297 -0.98 0.85 -17.77
C ASN A 297 -0.79 2.33 -17.44
N ASP A 298 -1.86 3.03 -17.06
CA ASP A 298 -1.76 4.43 -16.64
C ASP A 298 -0.84 4.59 -15.42
N PHE A 299 -0.93 3.70 -14.43
CA PHE A 299 0.01 3.69 -13.30
C PHE A 299 1.47 3.44 -13.72
N LYS A 300 1.71 2.73 -14.82
CA LYS A 300 3.07 2.46 -15.33
C LYS A 300 3.61 3.57 -16.24
N THR A 301 2.78 4.53 -16.65
CA THR A 301 3.14 5.53 -17.68
C THR A 301 4.33 6.40 -17.25
N ARG A 302 4.41 6.79 -15.98
CA ARG A 302 5.50 7.61 -15.43
C ARG A 302 6.33 6.76 -14.48
N LYS A 303 7.61 6.52 -14.80
CA LYS A 303 8.56 5.85 -13.89
C LYS A 303 8.89 6.78 -12.72
N ASN A 304 8.82 6.27 -11.50
CA ASN A 304 9.16 7.05 -10.32
C ASN A 304 10.66 7.38 -10.27
N LYS A 305 10.99 8.61 -9.88
CA LYS A 305 12.37 9.13 -9.85
C LYS A 305 13.02 8.85 -8.49
N THR A 306 12.90 7.60 -8.03
CA THR A 306 13.65 7.10 -6.86
C THR A 306 15.13 6.98 -7.23
N ILE A 307 16.01 7.09 -6.23
CA ILE A 307 17.47 6.95 -6.37
C ILE A 307 17.82 5.65 -7.09
N TYR A 308 17.18 4.55 -6.67
CA TYR A 308 17.33 3.24 -7.29
C TYR A 308 16.97 3.28 -8.79
N ASN A 309 15.77 3.77 -9.12
CA ASN A 309 15.29 3.79 -10.49
C ASN A 309 16.12 4.65 -11.44
N ILE A 310 16.73 5.72 -10.93
CA ILE A 310 17.64 6.57 -11.68
C ILE A 310 18.95 5.79 -11.91
N SER A 311 19.53 5.20 -10.87
CA SER A 311 20.80 4.46 -10.96
C SER A 311 20.77 3.21 -11.85
N GLU A 312 19.62 2.51 -11.95
CA GLU A 312 19.46 1.35 -12.84
C GLU A 312 19.28 1.74 -14.32
N SER A 313 18.75 2.92 -14.62
CA SER A 313 18.30 3.29 -15.98
C SER A 313 19.44 3.46 -17.01
N LYS A 314 20.70 3.27 -16.61
CA LYS A 314 21.90 3.42 -17.45
C LYS A 314 22.91 2.26 -17.34
N GLN A 315 22.53 1.12 -16.74
CA GLN A 315 23.28 -0.14 -16.90
C GLN A 315 22.88 -0.85 -18.20
#